data_AF-A0A455TZ32-F1
#
_entry.id   AF-A0A455TZ32-F1
#
_cell.length_a   1.000
_cell.length_b   1.000
_cell.length_c   1.000
_cell.angle_alpha   90.00
_cell.angle_beta   90.00
_cell.angle_gamma   90.00
#
_symmetry.space_group_name_H-M   'P 1'
#
loop_
_entity.id
_entity.type
_entity.pdbx_description
1 polymer ?
#
loop_
_entity_poly.entity_id
_entity_poly.type
_entity_poly.pdbx_seq_one_letter_code
_entity_poly.pdbx_strand_id
1 'polypeptide(L)'
;MPVAIVNGRLSPRAFKRYQRLWSLMASTLADISWLAAKSTADAERFKALGSRAEMTSTVGSLKFEIASQNSNLKEGERLHQEWGERPVWVAGSTRDGEEALLLKAHRQVLARYPNALLVLVPRHPQRFDEVAKLCNIEGWTLSRRSQQQSVTAQTQVYLGDTLGELAALYAAGSVAFVGGSLVSLGGTMCLNRLR
;
A
#
# COMPACT_ATOMS: atom_id res chain seq x y z
N MET A 1 -8.56 3.47 -11.52
CA MET A 1 -7.32 3.67 -10.74
C MET A 1 -6.79 2.31 -10.35
N PRO A 2 -5.53 1.96 -10.61
CA PRO A 2 -4.98 0.67 -10.25
C PRO A 2 -4.74 0.58 -8.74
N VAL A 3 -5.65 -0.13 -8.07
CA VAL A 3 -5.49 -0.57 -6.68
C VAL A 3 -5.10 -2.04 -6.72
N ALA A 4 -4.12 -2.44 -5.91
CA ALA A 4 -3.70 -3.82 -5.78
C ALA A 4 -3.90 -4.30 -4.33
N ILE A 5 -4.33 -5.53 -4.15
CA ILE A 5 -4.26 -6.21 -2.85
C ILE A 5 -3.00 -7.07 -2.88
N VAL A 6 -2.01 -6.70 -2.08
CA VAL A 6 -0.77 -7.48 -1.91
C VAL A 6 -0.80 -8.12 -0.53
N ASN A 7 -0.39 -9.39 -0.43
CA ASN A 7 -0.51 -10.18 0.80
C ASN A 7 -1.94 -10.16 1.34
N GLY A 8 -2.93 -10.29 0.44
CA GLY A 8 -4.33 -10.32 0.80
C GLY A 8 -4.55 -11.39 1.85
N ARG A 9 -4.95 -10.96 3.05
CA ARG A 9 -5.33 -11.83 4.17
C ARG A 9 -6.79 -11.62 4.46
N LEU A 10 -7.55 -12.71 4.41
CA LEU A 10 -8.96 -12.65 4.73
C LEU A 10 -9.27 -13.59 5.87
N SER A 11 -9.40 -13.04 7.08
CA SER A 11 -9.74 -13.85 8.25
C SER A 11 -11.14 -14.47 8.09
N PRO A 12 -11.42 -15.64 8.67
CA PRO A 12 -12.73 -16.28 8.58
C PRO A 12 -13.88 -15.39 9.09
N ARG A 13 -13.61 -14.54 10.09
CA ARG A 13 -14.57 -13.57 10.64
C ARG A 13 -14.85 -12.44 9.65
N ALA A 14 -13.80 -11.90 9.02
CA ALA A 14 -13.93 -10.88 7.99
C ALA A 14 -14.67 -11.43 6.75
N PHE A 15 -14.33 -12.64 6.32
CA PHE A 15 -14.99 -13.35 5.22
C PHE A 15 -16.51 -13.46 5.43
N LYS A 16 -16.96 -13.98 6.58
CA LYS A 16 -18.39 -14.09 6.92
C LYS A 16 -19.12 -12.75 6.92
N ARG A 17 -18.43 -11.68 7.35
CA ARG A 17 -19.00 -10.33 7.37
C ARG A 17 -19.11 -9.74 5.96
N TYR A 18 -18.09 -9.93 5.13
CA TYR A 18 -18.07 -9.45 3.75
C TYR A 18 -19.00 -10.24 2.83
N GLN A 19 -19.20 -11.53 3.08
CA GLN A 19 -20.19 -12.35 2.38
C GLN A 19 -21.62 -11.81 2.54
N ARG A 20 -21.93 -11.18 3.69
CA ARG A 20 -23.23 -10.53 3.93
C ARG A 20 -23.40 -9.19 3.21
N LEU A 21 -22.30 -8.56 2.79
CA LEU A 21 -22.25 -7.27 2.09
C LEU A 21 -21.77 -7.45 0.63
N TRP A 22 -22.02 -8.64 0.08
CA TRP A 22 -21.49 -9.12 -1.20
C TRP A 22 -21.70 -8.14 -2.36
N SER A 23 -22.88 -7.53 -2.48
CA SER A 23 -23.23 -6.64 -3.60
C SER A 23 -22.40 -5.34 -3.63
N LEU A 24 -22.03 -4.83 -2.46
CA LEU A 24 -21.15 -3.65 -2.33
C LEU A 24 -19.70 -4.03 -2.63
N MET A 25 -19.24 -5.17 -2.10
CA MET A 25 -17.86 -5.62 -2.24
C MET A 25 -17.51 -6.09 -3.65
N ALA A 26 -18.43 -6.76 -4.35
CA ALA A 26 -18.20 -7.25 -5.71
C ALA A 26 -17.83 -6.12 -6.69
N SER A 27 -18.47 -4.94 -6.57
CA SER A 27 -18.15 -3.77 -7.40
C SER A 27 -16.77 -3.20 -7.10
N THR A 28 -16.43 -3.02 -5.81
CA THR A 28 -15.11 -2.52 -5.40
C THR A 28 -13.97 -3.49 -5.69
N LEU A 29 -14.21 -4.81 -5.60
CA LEU A 29 -13.22 -5.83 -5.94
C LEU A 29 -13.04 -5.98 -7.45
N ALA A 30 -14.06 -5.64 -8.26
CA ALA A 30 -13.97 -5.65 -9.72
C ALA A 30 -13.06 -4.54 -10.26
N ASP A 31 -12.88 -3.45 -9.52
CA ASP A 31 -11.99 -2.32 -9.84
C ASP A 31 -10.54 -2.54 -9.36
N ILE A 32 -10.27 -3.62 -8.63
CA ILE A 32 -8.91 -3.99 -8.18
C ILE A 32 -8.15 -4.56 -9.37
N SER A 33 -7.02 -3.94 -9.68
CA SER A 33 -6.21 -4.27 -10.85
C SER A 33 -5.27 -5.46 -10.63
N TRP A 34 -5.00 -5.85 -9.37
CA TRP A 34 -4.16 -7.02 -9.07
C TRP A 34 -4.38 -7.55 -7.64
N LEU A 35 -4.45 -8.88 -7.46
CA LEU A 35 -4.63 -9.50 -6.14
C LEU A 35 -3.62 -10.65 -5.91
N ALA A 36 -2.62 -10.41 -5.06
CA ALA A 36 -1.69 -11.42 -4.60
C ALA A 36 -2.09 -11.90 -3.19
N ALA A 37 -2.73 -13.07 -3.13
CA ALA A 37 -3.17 -13.68 -1.87
C ALA A 37 -2.00 -14.41 -1.18
N LYS A 38 -1.94 -14.33 0.15
CA LYS A 38 -0.86 -14.93 0.95
C LYS A 38 -0.79 -16.45 0.80
N SER A 39 -1.93 -17.10 0.78
CA SER A 39 -2.07 -18.55 0.77
C SER A 39 -3.15 -18.95 -0.23
N THR A 40 -3.14 -20.22 -0.64
CA THR A 40 -4.23 -20.80 -1.43
C THR A 40 -5.57 -20.63 -0.73
N ALA A 41 -5.61 -20.73 0.61
CA ALA A 41 -6.83 -20.51 1.38
C ALA A 41 -7.33 -19.05 1.35
N ASP A 42 -6.43 -18.07 1.35
CA ASP A 42 -6.81 -16.67 1.19
C ASP A 42 -7.26 -16.39 -0.24
N ALA A 43 -6.58 -16.96 -1.25
CA ALA A 43 -6.95 -16.86 -2.65
C ALA A 43 -8.38 -17.36 -2.89
N GLU A 44 -8.73 -18.52 -2.36
CA GLU A 44 -10.08 -19.08 -2.46
C GLU A 44 -11.14 -18.19 -1.79
N ARG A 45 -10.82 -17.58 -0.65
CA ARG A 45 -11.75 -16.63 0.01
C ARG A 45 -11.95 -15.34 -0.81
N PHE A 46 -10.90 -14.82 -1.45
CA PHE A 46 -11.02 -13.66 -2.33
C PHE A 46 -11.79 -13.99 -3.61
N LYS A 47 -11.60 -15.17 -4.20
CA LYS A 47 -12.41 -15.64 -5.34
C LYS A 47 -13.88 -15.74 -4.95
N ALA A 48 -14.18 -16.32 -3.78
CA ALA A 48 -15.54 -16.44 -3.26
C ALA A 48 -16.22 -15.08 -2.97
N LEU A 49 -15.47 -13.99 -2.85
CA LEU A 49 -15.99 -12.63 -2.71
C LEU A 49 -16.12 -11.86 -4.04
N GLY A 50 -15.77 -12.47 -5.18
CA GLY A 50 -15.97 -11.89 -6.50
C GLY A 50 -14.72 -11.30 -7.17
N SER A 51 -13.51 -11.58 -6.66
CA SER A 51 -12.29 -11.22 -7.39
C SER A 51 -12.15 -12.04 -8.69
N ARG A 52 -11.68 -11.40 -9.76
CA ARG A 52 -11.46 -12.07 -11.06
C ARG A 52 -10.36 -13.12 -10.94
N ALA A 53 -10.66 -14.36 -11.33
CA ALA A 53 -9.76 -15.52 -11.20
C ALA A 53 -8.41 -15.33 -11.91
N GLU A 54 -8.38 -14.57 -13.00
CA GLU A 54 -7.18 -14.27 -13.81
C GLU A 54 -6.17 -13.36 -13.10
N MET A 55 -6.58 -12.64 -12.05
CA MET A 55 -5.73 -11.71 -11.30
C MET A 55 -5.31 -12.25 -9.93
N THR A 56 -5.66 -13.50 -9.62
CA THR A 56 -5.42 -14.14 -8.32
C THR A 56 -4.32 -15.19 -8.45
N SER A 57 -3.07 -14.79 -8.23
CA SER A 57 -1.92 -15.72 -8.23
C SER A 57 -1.56 -16.17 -6.82
N THR A 58 -1.44 -17.49 -6.61
CA THR A 58 -0.82 -18.05 -5.39
C THR A 58 0.69 -18.08 -5.56
N VAL A 59 1.42 -17.67 -4.51
CA VAL A 59 2.88 -17.72 -4.46
C VAL A 59 3.33 -19.19 -4.55
N GLY A 60 3.79 -19.66 -5.72
CA GLY A 60 4.14 -21.07 -5.87
C GLY A 60 4.82 -21.54 -7.16
N SER A 61 4.71 -20.85 -8.29
CA SER A 61 5.30 -21.32 -9.55
C SER A 61 6.23 -20.29 -10.18
N LEU A 62 7.51 -20.24 -9.79
CA LEU A 62 8.64 -19.95 -10.70
C LEU A 62 9.96 -20.01 -9.91
N LYS A 63 10.79 -21.02 -10.21
CA LYS A 63 11.82 -21.56 -9.29
C LYS A 63 13.17 -20.84 -9.21
N PHE A 64 13.31 -19.61 -9.70
CA PHE A 64 14.58 -18.85 -9.60
C PHE A 64 14.46 -17.42 -9.06
N GLU A 65 13.25 -16.89 -8.86
CA GLU A 65 13.00 -15.60 -8.18
C GLU A 65 12.70 -15.75 -6.67
N ILE A 66 12.65 -16.99 -6.17
CA ILE A 66 12.14 -17.35 -4.84
C ILE A 66 13.00 -16.83 -3.69
N ALA A 67 14.33 -16.74 -3.84
CA ALA A 67 15.21 -16.37 -2.72
C ALA A 67 15.03 -14.92 -2.27
N SER A 68 15.00 -13.97 -3.22
CA SER A 68 14.77 -12.54 -2.94
C SER A 68 13.31 -12.27 -2.57
N GLN A 69 12.36 -13.02 -3.15
CA GLN A 69 10.96 -12.98 -2.73
C GLN A 69 10.80 -13.47 -1.29
N ASN A 70 11.47 -14.54 -0.89
CA ASN A 70 11.42 -15.06 0.48
C ASN A 70 12.02 -14.08 1.50
N SER A 71 13.13 -13.40 1.18
CA SER A 71 13.69 -12.38 2.09
C SER A 71 12.75 -11.19 2.24
N ASN A 72 12.14 -10.73 1.14
CA ASN A 72 11.17 -9.62 1.16
C ASN A 72 9.89 -9.99 1.92
N LEU A 73 9.40 -11.22 1.76
CA LEU A 73 8.25 -11.73 2.51
C LEU A 73 8.56 -11.82 4.00
N LYS A 74 9.73 -12.37 4.38
CA LYS A 74 10.15 -12.44 5.79
C LYS A 74 10.26 -11.05 6.41
N GLU A 75 10.85 -10.09 5.71
CA GLU A 75 10.95 -8.72 6.21
C GLU A 75 9.57 -8.05 6.29
N GLY A 76 8.71 -8.24 5.29
CA GLY A 76 7.34 -7.75 5.33
C GLY A 76 6.53 -8.34 6.49
N GLU A 77 6.71 -9.64 6.79
CA GLU A 77 6.10 -10.28 7.95
C GLU A 77 6.66 -9.75 9.27
N ARG A 78 7.98 -9.52 9.36
CA ARG A 78 8.61 -8.92 10.53
C ARG A 78 8.05 -7.53 10.80
N LEU A 79 7.98 -6.67 9.78
CA LEU A 79 7.41 -5.32 9.88
C LEU A 79 5.93 -5.35 10.26
N HIS A 80 5.15 -6.24 9.63
CA HIS A 80 3.74 -6.39 9.96
C HIS A 80 3.52 -6.82 11.42
N GLN A 81 4.34 -7.74 11.95
CA GLN A 81 4.30 -8.13 13.36
C GLN A 81 4.70 -6.98 14.28
N GLU A 82 5.73 -6.22 13.91
CA GLU A 82 6.19 -5.03 14.63
C GLU A 82 5.10 -3.96 14.73
N TRP A 83 4.31 -3.78 13.68
CA TRP A 83 3.23 -2.78 13.63
C TRP A 83 1.92 -3.26 14.26
N GLY A 84 1.80 -4.57 14.54
CA GLY A 84 0.65 -5.19 15.18
C GLY A 84 -0.61 -5.25 14.29
N GLU A 85 -1.75 -5.51 14.92
CA GLU A 85 -3.06 -5.73 14.24
C GLU A 85 -3.71 -4.46 13.66
N ARG A 86 -2.97 -3.37 13.53
CA ARG A 86 -3.50 -2.09 13.03
C ARG A 86 -3.70 -2.14 11.51
N PRO A 87 -4.67 -1.40 10.94
CA PRO A 87 -4.82 -1.34 9.49
C PRO A 87 -3.58 -0.70 8.84
N VAL A 88 -2.93 -1.41 7.91
CA VAL A 88 -1.77 -0.92 7.17
C VAL A 88 -2.07 -0.93 5.68
N TRP A 89 -1.89 0.21 5.02
CA TRP A 89 -1.96 0.31 3.56
C TRP A 89 -0.72 0.99 3.00
N VAL A 90 -0.30 0.58 1.81
CA VAL A 90 0.99 0.95 1.22
C VAL A 90 0.72 1.73 -0.05
N ALA A 91 1.18 2.97 -0.14
CA ALA A 91 1.23 3.72 -1.38
C ALA A 91 2.66 3.68 -1.92
N GLY A 92 2.91 2.81 -2.88
CA GLY A 92 4.25 2.55 -3.39
C GLY A 92 4.49 3.06 -4.80
N SER A 93 5.74 3.44 -5.07
CA SER A 93 6.15 4.08 -6.34
C SER A 93 5.36 5.36 -6.64
N THR A 94 5.08 6.17 -5.62
CA THR A 94 4.37 7.45 -5.79
C THR A 94 5.21 8.44 -6.57
N ARG A 95 4.53 9.29 -7.35
CA ARG A 95 5.14 10.34 -8.17
C ARG A 95 4.72 11.72 -7.68
N ASP A 96 5.41 12.72 -8.23
CA ASP A 96 5.15 14.12 -7.90
C ASP A 96 3.67 14.49 -8.04
N GLY A 97 3.18 15.23 -7.05
CA GLY A 97 1.78 15.57 -6.87
C GLY A 97 0.88 14.47 -6.27
N GLU A 98 1.28 13.19 -6.30
CA GLU A 98 0.44 12.11 -5.76
C GLU A 98 0.49 12.05 -4.22
N GLU A 99 1.62 12.38 -3.60
CA GLU A 99 1.81 12.23 -2.16
C GLU A 99 0.82 13.08 -1.36
N ALA A 100 0.60 14.34 -1.76
CA ALA A 100 -0.36 15.23 -1.11
C ALA A 100 -1.81 14.69 -1.18
N LEU A 101 -2.18 14.08 -2.31
CA LEU A 101 -3.51 13.47 -2.48
C LEU A 101 -3.67 12.23 -1.58
N LEU A 102 -2.63 11.42 -1.49
CA LEU A 102 -2.61 10.22 -0.64
C LEU A 102 -2.64 10.56 0.84
N LEU A 103 -1.92 11.60 1.28
CA LEU A 103 -1.98 12.11 2.65
C LEU A 103 -3.39 12.63 2.98
N LYS A 104 -4.00 13.40 2.07
CA LYS A 104 -5.39 13.85 2.24
C LYS A 104 -6.37 12.68 2.36
N ALA A 105 -6.24 11.65 1.52
CA ALA A 105 -7.03 10.43 1.62
C ALA A 105 -6.78 9.72 2.97
N HIS A 106 -5.53 9.69 3.44
CA HIS A 106 -5.21 9.07 4.71
C HIS A 106 -5.89 9.75 5.90
N ARG A 107 -6.09 11.08 5.89
CA ARG A 107 -6.88 11.76 6.94
C ARG A 107 -8.30 11.22 7.03
N GLN A 108 -8.92 10.94 5.89
CA GLN A 108 -10.26 10.35 5.85
C GLN A 108 -10.26 8.91 6.38
N VAL A 109 -9.20 8.14 6.07
CA VAL A 109 -9.01 6.80 6.65
C VAL A 109 -8.87 6.88 8.17
N LEU A 110 -8.09 7.82 8.70
CA LEU A 110 -7.90 7.99 10.15
C LEU A 110 -9.19 8.38 10.88
N ALA A 111 -10.10 9.12 10.23
CA ALA A 111 -11.41 9.43 10.81
C ALA A 111 -12.25 8.16 11.09
N ARG A 112 -12.04 7.09 10.31
CA ARG A 112 -12.72 5.80 10.48
C ARG A 112 -11.90 4.77 11.27
N TYR A 113 -10.59 4.79 11.08
CA TYR A 113 -9.62 3.87 11.67
C TYR A 113 -8.48 4.68 12.29
N PRO A 114 -8.63 5.18 13.53
CA PRO A 114 -7.69 6.13 14.14
C PRO A 114 -6.26 5.62 14.30
N ASN A 115 -6.08 4.30 14.30
CA ASN A 115 -4.79 3.64 14.35
C ASN A 115 -4.33 3.15 12.97
N ALA A 116 -4.86 3.62 11.83
CA ALA A 116 -4.34 3.21 10.53
C ALA A 116 -2.91 3.72 10.31
N LEU A 117 -2.10 2.99 9.54
CA LEU A 117 -0.75 3.39 9.13
C LEU A 117 -0.71 3.46 7.59
N LEU A 118 -0.26 4.59 7.07
CA LEU A 118 0.13 4.72 5.67
C LEU A 118 1.64 4.47 5.53
N VAL A 119 2.01 3.47 4.74
CA VAL A 119 3.39 3.30 4.26
C VAL A 119 3.52 4.03 2.92
N LEU A 120 4.26 5.13 2.89
CA LEU A 120 4.44 5.96 1.70
C LEU A 120 5.83 5.73 1.10
N VAL A 121 5.92 5.32 -0.16
CA VAL A 121 7.20 4.96 -0.81
C VAL A 121 7.35 5.71 -2.13
N PRO A 122 8.04 6.87 -2.14
CA PRO A 122 8.28 7.64 -3.37
C PRO A 122 9.10 6.86 -4.39
N ARG A 123 8.80 7.04 -5.68
CA ARG A 123 9.51 6.34 -6.78
C ARG A 123 10.97 6.80 -6.92
N HIS A 124 11.25 8.04 -6.57
CA HIS A 124 12.51 8.72 -6.88
C HIS A 124 13.25 9.14 -5.59
N PRO A 125 14.49 8.66 -5.36
CA PRO A 125 15.25 8.95 -4.13
C PRO A 125 15.47 10.43 -3.86
N GLN A 126 15.66 11.24 -4.91
CA GLN A 126 15.86 12.68 -4.78
C GLN A 126 14.66 13.41 -4.13
N ARG A 127 13.49 12.76 -4.06
CA ARG A 127 12.26 13.31 -3.46
C ARG A 127 12.03 12.86 -2.02
N PHE A 128 12.86 11.99 -1.46
CA PHE A 128 12.64 11.47 -0.11
C PHE A 128 12.57 12.59 0.95
N ASP A 129 13.50 13.53 0.93
CA ASP A 129 13.50 14.65 1.87
C ASP A 129 12.39 15.66 1.59
N GLU A 130 12.01 15.85 0.32
CA GLU A 130 10.87 16.68 -0.07
C GLU A 130 9.57 16.13 0.52
N VAL A 131 9.32 14.83 0.37
CA VAL A 131 8.13 14.16 0.89
C VAL A 131 8.15 14.12 2.43
N ALA A 132 9.30 13.90 3.06
CA ALA A 132 9.42 14.01 4.52
C ALA A 132 9.06 15.41 5.03
N LYS A 133 9.52 16.47 4.34
CA LYS A 133 9.15 17.85 4.65
C LYS A 133 7.65 18.11 4.48
N LEU A 134 7.05 17.60 3.40
CA LEU A 134 5.60 17.68 3.18
C LEU A 134 4.84 17.08 4.37
N CYS A 135 5.21 15.87 4.79
CA CYS A 135 4.60 15.21 5.95
C CYS A 135 4.72 16.07 7.23
N ASN A 136 5.89 16.65 7.48
CA ASN A 136 6.12 17.49 8.66
C ASN A 136 5.29 18.79 8.62
N ILE A 137 5.26 19.48 7.47
CA ILE A 137 4.50 20.72 7.28
C ILE A 137 3.00 20.47 7.49
N GLU A 138 2.50 19.33 7.02
CA GLU A 138 1.11 18.93 7.21
C GLU A 138 0.78 18.36 8.60
N GLY A 139 1.76 18.30 9.51
CA GLY A 139 1.58 17.90 10.91
C GLY A 139 1.40 16.39 11.13
N TRP A 140 1.93 15.56 10.23
CA TRP A 140 1.86 14.10 10.38
C TRP A 140 2.87 13.58 11.40
N THR A 141 2.46 12.62 12.23
CA THR A 141 3.42 11.84 13.03
C THR A 141 4.16 10.88 12.09
N LEU A 142 5.35 11.30 11.65
CA LEU A 142 6.18 10.63 10.66
C LEU A 142 7.27 9.76 11.31
N SER A 143 7.50 8.59 10.74
CA SER A 143 8.71 7.79 10.97
C SER A 143 9.38 7.47 9.63
N ARG A 144 10.71 7.58 9.56
CA ARG A 144 11.51 7.37 8.34
C ARG A 144 12.30 6.07 8.42
N ARG A 145 12.25 5.26 7.36
CA ARG A 145 12.97 3.99 7.31
C ARG A 145 14.49 4.18 7.25
N SER A 146 14.97 5.15 6.47
CA SER A 146 16.41 5.46 6.33
C SER A 146 17.07 5.84 7.65
N GLN A 147 16.29 6.38 8.59
CA GLN A 147 16.74 6.82 9.91
C GLN A 147 16.53 5.74 10.99
N GLN A 148 16.05 4.55 10.61
CA GLN A 148 15.73 3.45 11.52
C GLN A 148 14.80 3.87 12.68
N GLN A 149 13.91 4.83 12.41
CA GLN A 149 12.96 5.30 13.41
C GLN A 149 11.91 4.22 13.66
N SER A 150 11.64 3.97 14.94
CA SER A 150 10.61 3.00 15.33
C SER A 150 9.21 3.51 14.95
N VAL A 151 8.32 2.58 14.59
CA VAL A 151 6.91 2.88 14.38
C VAL A 151 6.17 2.69 15.70
N THR A 152 5.59 3.76 16.22
CA THR A 152 4.79 3.74 17.45
C THR A 152 3.29 3.66 17.12
N ALA A 153 2.46 3.45 18.16
CA ALA A 153 1.00 3.49 18.01
C ALA A 153 0.48 4.85 17.47
N GLN A 154 1.20 5.94 17.72
CA GLN A 154 0.88 7.29 17.27
C GLN A 154 1.41 7.60 15.87
N THR A 155 2.32 6.79 15.33
CA THR A 155 2.85 6.98 13.98
C THR A 155 1.72 6.82 12.97
N GLN A 156 1.54 7.81 12.11
CA GLN A 156 0.48 7.84 11.09
C GLN A 156 1.05 7.55 9.70
N VAL A 157 2.27 8.04 9.44
CA VAL A 157 2.95 7.84 8.16
C VAL A 157 4.31 7.21 8.41
N TYR A 158 4.59 6.11 7.71
CA TYR A 158 5.91 5.50 7.61
C TYR A 158 6.47 5.75 6.21
N LEU A 159 7.55 6.52 6.11
CA LEU A 159 8.18 6.84 4.84
C LEU A 159 9.24 5.78 4.49
N GLY A 160 9.00 5.04 3.42
CA GLY A 160 9.98 4.14 2.80
C GLY A 160 10.93 4.94 1.92
N ASP A 161 11.95 5.54 2.53
CA ASP A 161 12.96 6.36 1.88
C ASP A 161 14.30 5.62 1.70
N THR A 162 14.22 4.35 1.32
CA THR A 162 15.36 3.47 1.06
C THR A 162 15.18 2.75 -0.27
N LEU A 163 16.30 2.43 -0.94
CA LEU A 163 16.29 1.75 -2.23
C LEU A 163 16.15 0.23 -2.06
N GLY A 164 15.40 -0.40 -2.96
CA GLY A 164 15.30 -1.87 -3.04
C GLY A 164 14.34 -2.54 -2.05
N GLU A 165 13.71 -1.79 -1.15
CA GLU A 165 12.84 -2.36 -0.09
C GLU A 165 11.34 -2.33 -0.43
N LEU A 166 10.97 -1.82 -1.60
CA LEU A 166 9.56 -1.64 -2.00
C LEU A 166 8.74 -2.94 -1.90
N ALA A 167 9.31 -4.07 -2.31
CA ALA A 167 8.62 -5.36 -2.26
C ALA A 167 8.35 -5.82 -0.81
N ALA A 168 9.30 -5.62 0.10
CA ALA A 168 9.13 -5.92 1.52
C ALA A 168 8.06 -5.01 2.16
N LEU A 169 8.08 -3.71 1.82
CA LEU A 169 7.10 -2.74 2.30
C LEU A 169 5.68 -3.05 1.79
N TYR A 170 5.54 -3.47 0.53
CA TYR A 170 4.26 -3.98 0.03
C TYR A 170 3.80 -5.23 0.77
N ALA A 171 4.71 -6.17 1.07
CA ALA A 171 4.39 -7.38 1.81
C ALA A 171 3.93 -7.12 3.25
N ALA A 172 4.31 -5.98 3.85
CA ALA A 172 3.89 -5.61 5.20
C ALA A 172 2.45 -5.06 5.29
N GLY A 173 1.90 -4.57 4.18
CA GLY A 173 0.55 -4.02 4.09
C GLY A 173 -0.54 -5.04 3.80
N SER A 174 -1.79 -4.64 4.04
CA SER A 174 -3.00 -5.41 3.66
C SER A 174 -3.66 -4.90 2.38
N VAL A 175 -3.40 -3.63 2.02
CA VAL A 175 -3.91 -2.95 0.83
C VAL A 175 -2.76 -2.16 0.21
N ALA A 176 -2.68 -2.14 -1.11
CA ALA A 176 -1.64 -1.40 -1.83
C ALA A 176 -2.23 -0.48 -2.91
N PHE A 177 -1.72 0.74 -2.95
CA PHE A 177 -1.88 1.67 -4.06
C PHE A 177 -0.57 1.72 -4.83
N VAL A 178 -0.66 1.62 -6.16
CA VAL A 178 0.51 1.73 -7.05
C VAL A 178 0.46 3.11 -7.72
N GLY A 179 1.48 3.92 -7.44
CA GLY A 179 1.62 5.27 -7.98
C GLY A 179 1.83 5.33 -9.49
N GLY A 180 1.79 6.54 -10.03
CA GLY A 180 1.81 6.83 -11.46
C GLY A 180 0.45 6.76 -12.14
N SER A 181 -0.63 6.88 -11.35
CA SER A 181 -2.01 6.70 -11.81
C SER A 181 -3.00 7.77 -11.33
N LEU A 182 -2.62 8.58 -10.33
CA LEU A 182 -3.42 9.71 -9.84
C LEU A 182 -3.17 10.98 -10.64
N VAL A 183 -1.98 11.11 -11.23
CA VAL A 183 -1.60 12.22 -12.10
C VAL A 183 -1.37 11.67 -13.50
N SER A 184 -2.13 12.17 -14.48
CA SER A 184 -1.90 11.85 -15.90
C SER A 184 -0.52 12.33 -16.30
N LEU A 185 0.35 11.43 -16.78
CA LEU A 185 1.53 11.80 -17.55
C LEU A 185 1.06 12.45 -18.87
N GLY A 186 0.91 13.77 -18.85
CA GLY A 186 0.56 14.56 -20.02
C GLY A 186 0.57 16.04 -19.69
N GLY A 187 1.73 16.69 -19.87
CA GLY A 187 1.82 18.15 -19.84
C GLY A 187 3.11 18.69 -19.24
N THR A 188 4.21 18.60 -19.98
CA THR A 188 5.29 19.58 -19.86
C THR A 188 4.72 20.99 -20.11
N MET A 189 4.60 21.77 -19.04
CA MET A 189 4.70 23.22 -18.90
C MET A 189 4.65 24.10 -20.18
N CYS A 190 3.57 24.86 -20.34
CA CYS A 190 3.48 26.23 -20.91
C CYS A 190 2.25 26.85 -20.23
N LEU A 191 2.30 27.93 -19.45
CA LEU A 191 2.72 29.26 -19.85
C LEU A 191 2.91 30.10 -18.58
N ASN A 192 4.15 30.47 -18.27
CA ASN A 192 4.43 31.70 -17.55
C ASN A 192 5.04 32.65 -18.60
N ARG A 193 4.26 33.63 -19.08
CA ARG A 193 4.82 34.81 -19.73
C ARG A 193 4.07 36.03 -19.21
N LEU A 194 4.73 36.69 -18.27
CA LEU A 194 4.63 38.11 -18.07
C LEU A 194 4.81 38.82 -19.42
N ARG A 195 3.76 39.48 -19.89
CA ARG A 195 3.71 40.89 -20.29
C ARG A 195 2.28 41.27 -20.64
#